data_AF-A0A0G0XL66-F1
#
_entry.id   AF-A0A0G0XL66-F1
#
_cell.length_a   1.000
_cell.length_b   1.000
_cell.length_c   1.000
_cell.angle_alpha   90.00
_cell.angle_beta   90.00
_cell.angle_gamma   90.00
#
_symmetry.space_group_name_H-M   'P 1'
#
loop_
_entity.id
_entity.type
_entity.pdbx_description
1 polymer ?
#
loop_
_entity_poly.entity_id
_entity_poly.type
_entity_poly.pdbx_seq_one_letter_code
_entity_poly.pdbx_strand_id
1 'polypeptide(L)'
;MTKTISAYDARTNFGEILNEVYYKNEEVIVTKTGKPMVKIVRAPGETPKEDFESIWQDFQKLAREGKQIDLVEFVRKDRDSGHKLNY
;
A
#
# COMPACT_ATOMS: atom_id res chain seq x y z
N MET A 1 -10.97 6.06 14.37
CA MET A 1 -11.49 4.95 15.20
C MET A 1 -10.45 3.83 15.20
N THR A 2 -10.47 2.96 16.22
CA THR A 2 -9.50 1.86 16.37
C THR A 2 -10.21 0.51 16.15
N LYS A 3 -9.76 -0.25 15.15
CA LYS A 3 -10.30 -1.56 14.77
C LYS A 3 -9.32 -2.66 15.18
N THR A 4 -9.82 -3.80 15.66
CA THR A 4 -8.97 -4.94 16.03
C THR A 4 -9.29 -6.12 15.13
N ILE A 5 -8.28 -6.70 14.49
CA ILE A 5 -8.43 -7.81 13.54
C ILE A 5 -7.42 -8.93 13.83
N SER A 6 -7.65 -10.12 13.27
CA SER A 6 -6.68 -11.21 13.35
C SER A 6 -5.55 -11.03 12.32
N ALA A 7 -4.41 -11.67 12.55
CA ALA A 7 -3.30 -11.71 11.59
C ALA A 7 -3.70 -12.36 10.27
N TYR A 8 -4.67 -13.28 10.30
CA TYR A 8 -5.22 -13.90 9.10
C TYR A 8 -6.02 -12.88 8.28
N ASP A 9 -6.96 -12.17 8.92
CA ASP A 9 -7.77 -11.15 8.24
C ASP A 9 -6.90 -10.00 7.72
N ALA A 10 -5.89 -9.61 8.50
CA ALA A 10 -4.92 -8.59 8.09
C ALA A 10 -4.17 -9.00 6.82
N ARG A 11 -3.76 -10.26 6.69
CA ARG A 11 -3.09 -10.80 5.50
C ARG A 11 -4.03 -10.84 4.30
N THR A 12 -5.26 -11.31 4.50
CA THR A 12 -6.25 -11.50 3.43
C THR A 12 -6.73 -10.16 2.86
N ASN A 13 -6.91 -9.15 3.71
CA ASN A 13 -7.53 -7.87 3.36
C ASN A 13 -6.56 -6.69 3.45
N PHE A 14 -5.25 -6.93 3.30
CA PHE A 14 -4.24 -5.90 3.59
C PHE A 14 -4.40 -4.63 2.74
N GLY A 15 -4.77 -4.77 1.45
CA GLY A 15 -5.00 -3.63 0.56
C GLY A 15 -6.13 -2.72 1.03
N GLU A 16 -7.24 -3.28 1.49
CA GLU A 16 -8.36 -2.52 2.04
C GLU A 16 -7.97 -1.81 3.34
N ILE A 17 -7.22 -2.50 4.20
CA ILE A 17 -6.70 -1.93 5.46
C ILE A 17 -5.80 -0.73 5.18
N LEU A 18 -4.94 -0.79 4.15
CA LEU A 18 -4.13 0.36 3.75
C LEU A 18 -5.01 1.55 3.36
N ASN A 19 -6.07 1.33 2.58
CA ASN A 19 -7.00 2.39 2.20
C ASN A 19 -7.73 2.99 3.41
N GLU A 20 -8.22 2.15 4.32
CA GLU A 20 -8.88 2.60 5.57
C GLU A 20 -7.92 3.43 6.42
N VAL A 21 -6.72 2.91 6.69
CA VAL A 21 -5.72 3.58 7.52
C VAL A 21 -5.28 4.90 6.89
N TYR A 22 -5.07 4.92 5.58
CA TYR A 22 -4.52 6.07 4.88
C TYR A 22 -5.54 7.19 4.61
N TYR A 23 -6.68 6.86 4.01
CA TYR A 23 -7.68 7.86 3.61
C TYR A 23 -8.62 8.25 4.75
N LYS A 24 -8.89 7.32 5.69
CA LYS A 24 -9.84 7.56 6.79
C LYS A 24 -9.14 7.84 8.13
N ASN A 25 -7.80 7.86 8.15
CA ASN A 25 -7.00 7.97 9.39
C ASN A 25 -7.46 6.95 10.44
N GLU A 26 -7.83 5.74 10.02
CA GLU A 26 -8.17 4.66 10.93
C GLU A 26 -6.91 4.02 11.51
N GLU A 27 -7.05 3.48 12.72
CA GLU A 27 -5.98 2.72 13.38
C GLU A 27 -6.38 1.26 13.48
N VAL A 28 -5.48 0.34 13.14
CA VAL A 28 -5.78 -1.10 13.16
C VAL A 28 -4.81 -1.84 14.07
N ILE A 29 -5.33 -2.55 15.06
CA ILE A 29 -4.56 -3.47 15.91
C ILE A 29 -4.69 -4.87 15.33
N VAL A 30 -3.56 -5.50 15.02
CA VAL A 30 -3.50 -6.87 14.54
C VAL A 30 -3.17 -7.78 15.70
N THR A 31 -3.96 -8.84 15.85
CA THR A 31 -3.82 -9.84 16.91
C THR A 31 -3.41 -11.20 16.35
N LYS A 32 -2.68 -11.98 17.15
CA LYS A 32 -2.42 -13.40 16.86
C LYS A 32 -2.79 -14.19 18.11
N THR A 33 -3.62 -15.23 17.95
CA THR A 33 -4.14 -16.03 19.07
C THR A 33 -4.72 -15.17 20.21
N GLY A 34 -5.50 -14.14 19.87
CA GLY A 34 -6.10 -13.20 20.83
C GLY A 34 -5.14 -12.17 21.46
N LYS A 35 -3.83 -12.26 21.18
CA LYS A 35 -2.84 -11.31 21.71
C LYS A 35 -2.58 -10.19 20.71
N PRO A 36 -2.63 -8.90 21.12
CA PRO A 36 -2.19 -7.79 20.29
C PRO A 36 -0.72 -7.95 19.92
N MET A 37 -0.40 -7.87 18.63
CA MET A 37 0.96 -8.06 18.13
C MET A 37 1.52 -6.76 17.57
N VAL A 38 0.75 -6.08 16.70
CA VAL A 38 1.20 -4.87 16.01
C VAL A 38 0.04 -3.89 15.83
N LYS A 39 0.37 -2.61 15.64
CA LYS A 39 -0.56 -1.55 15.27
C LYS A 39 -0.18 -0.99 13.90
N ILE A 40 -1.15 -0.88 13.01
CA ILE A 40 -1.03 -0.23 11.71
C ILE A 40 -1.64 1.15 11.84
N VAL A 41 -0.86 2.16 11.49
CA VAL A 41 -1.25 3.56 11.50
C VAL A 41 -0.75 4.23 10.23
N ARG A 42 -1.37 5.34 9.85
CA ARG A 42 -0.90 6.13 8.72
C ARG A 42 0.52 6.62 9.01
N ALA A 43 1.42 6.44 8.04
CA ALA A 43 2.76 6.98 8.14
C ALA A 43 2.72 8.52 8.12
N PRO A 44 3.49 9.21 8.99
CA PRO A 44 3.63 10.65 8.94
C PRO A 44 4.49 11.06 7.74
N GLY A 45 4.00 12.02 6.95
CA GLY A 45 4.68 12.56 5.78
C GLY A 45 3.71 13.24 4.82
N GLU A 46 4.19 14.26 4.10
CA GLU A 46 3.45 14.77 2.95
C GLU A 46 3.38 13.67 1.91
N THR A 47 2.17 13.41 1.41
CA THR A 47 1.97 12.63 0.19
C THR A 47 2.93 13.15 -0.88
N PRO A 48 3.89 12.35 -1.37
CA PRO A 48 4.33 12.62 -2.73
C PRO A 48 3.05 12.52 -3.56
N LYS A 49 2.68 13.63 -4.21
CA LYS A 49 1.61 13.66 -5.20
C LYS A 49 2.10 12.84 -6.40
N GLU A 50 2.28 11.55 -6.21
CA GLU A 50 2.43 10.63 -7.30
C GLU A 50 1.04 10.54 -7.92
N ASP A 51 0.92 11.15 -9.09
CA ASP A 51 -0.30 11.15 -9.88
C ASP A 51 -0.68 9.69 -10.13
N PHE A 52 -1.54 9.13 -9.28
CA PHE A 52 -2.03 7.75 -9.40
C PHE A 52 -2.61 7.48 -10.78
N GLU A 53 -3.12 8.52 -11.43
CA GLU A 53 -3.54 8.54 -12.83
C GLU A 53 -2.42 8.18 -13.81
N SER A 54 -1.20 8.72 -13.67
CA SER A 54 -0.09 8.40 -14.57
C SER A 54 0.38 6.95 -14.39
N ILE A 55 0.46 6.49 -13.14
CA ILE A 55 0.75 5.09 -12.81
C ILE A 55 -0.34 4.17 -13.41
N TRP A 56 -1.63 4.52 -13.28
CA TRP A 56 -2.73 3.74 -13.83
C TRP A 56 -2.76 3.72 -15.37
N GLN A 57 -2.41 4.84 -16.01
CA GLN A 57 -2.28 4.95 -17.47
C GLN A 57 -1.15 4.04 -17.99
N ASP A 58 -0.01 4.04 -17.32
CA ASP A 58 1.12 3.17 -17.67
C ASP A 58 0.76 1.70 -17.47
N PHE A 59 0.02 1.37 -16.41
CA PHE A 59 -0.54 0.02 -16.21
C PHE A 59 -1.51 -0.39 -17.33
N GLN A 60 -2.43 0.49 -17.74
CA GLN A 60 -3.35 0.19 -18.85
C GLN A 60 -2.62 -0.01 -20.18
N LYS A 61 -1.54 0.75 -20.41
CA LYS A 61 -0.72 0.64 -21.62
C LYS A 61 0.03 -0.68 -21.65
N LEU A 62 0.63 -1.08 -20.53
CA LEU A 62 1.39 -2.32 -20.42
C LEU A 62 0.48 -3.57 -20.43
N ALA A 63 -0.74 -3.48 -19.89
CA ALA A 63 -1.74 -4.55 -19.96
C ALA A 63 -2.22 -4.82 -21.40
N ARG A 64 -2.33 -3.77 -22.24
CA ARG A 64 -2.61 -3.93 -23.68
C ARG A 64 -1.46 -4.57 -24.44
N GLU A 65 -0.23 -4.44 -23.95
CA GLU A 65 0.97 -5.06 -24.53
C GLU A 65 1.13 -6.55 -24.14
N GLY A 66 0.20 -7.12 -23.36
CA GLY A 66 0.15 -8.55 -23.08
C GLY A 66 1.29 -9.08 -22.20
N LYS A 67 2.08 -8.20 -21.58
CA LYS A 67 3.11 -8.60 -20.62
C LYS A 67 2.44 -8.87 -19.28
N GLN A 68 2.62 -10.09 -18.76
CA GLN A 68 2.20 -10.44 -17.42
C GLN A 68 3.11 -9.72 -16.43
N ILE A 69 2.58 -8.68 -15.76
CA ILE A 69 3.35 -7.86 -14.83
C ILE A 69 3.11 -8.36 -13.41
N ASP A 70 4.18 -8.62 -12.67
CA ASP A 70 4.14 -8.68 -11.21
C ASP A 70 4.26 -7.24 -10.68
N LEU A 71 3.17 -6.71 -10.09
CA LEU A 71 3.10 -5.36 -9.53
C LEU A 71 4.29 -5.05 -8.59
N VAL A 72 4.81 -6.06 -7.90
CA VAL A 72 5.90 -5.90 -6.94
C VAL A 72 7.23 -5.59 -7.65
N GLU A 73 7.47 -6.14 -8.84
CA GLU A 73 8.68 -5.84 -9.62
C GLU A 73 8.64 -4.45 -10.25
N PHE A 74 7.48 -4.02 -10.73
CA PHE A 74 7.32 -2.69 -11.33
C PHE A 74 7.61 -1.58 -10.31
N VAL A 75 6.98 -1.66 -9.13
CA VAL A 75 7.18 -0.70 -8.04
C VAL A 75 8.61 -0.73 -7.50
N ARG A 76 9.27 -1.90 -7.48
CA ARG A 76 10.69 -2.00 -7.11
C ARG A 76 11.60 -1.33 -8.14
N LYS A 77 11.31 -1.51 -9.43
CA LYS A 77 12.10 -0.94 -10.52
C LYS A 77 11.98 0.59 -10.59
N ASP A 78 10.80 1.14 -10.29
CA ASP A 78 10.61 2.59 -10.16
C ASP A 78 11.34 3.15 -8.92
N ARG A 79 11.36 2.42 -7.81
CA ARG A 79 12.14 2.82 -6.62
C ARG A 79 13.66 2.75 -6.85
N ASP A 80 14.14 1.73 -7.56
CA ASP A 80 15.56 1.52 -7.84
C ASP A 80 16.08 2.41 -9.00
N SER A 81 15.21 2.91 -9.87
CA SER A 81 15.55 3.84 -10.96
C SER A 81 15.72 5.29 -10.52
N GLY A 82 15.53 5.59 -9.23
CA GLY A 82 16.12 6.74 -8.58
C GLY A 82 15.51 8.08 -8.98
N HIS A 83 14.20 8.27 -8.75
CA HIS A 83 13.70 9.61 -8.48
C HIS A 83 14.27 10.09 -7.13
N LYS A 84 15.48 10.67 -7.18
CA LYS A 84 16.08 11.38 -6.06
C LYS A 84 15.22 12.59 -5.73
N LEU A 85 14.41 12.49 -4.67
CA LEU A 85 13.92 13.67 -3.97
C LEU A 85 15.16 14.34 -3.35
N ASN A 86 15.59 15.44 -3.95
CA ASN A 86 16.57 16.32 -3.32
C ASN A 86 15.91 16.91 -2.06
N TYR A 87 16.53 16.64 -0.91
CA TYR A 87 16.21 17.26 0.37
C TYR A 87 16.56 18.74 0.37
#